data_AF-A0A938MAT4-F1
#
_entry.id   AF-A0A938MAT4-F1
#
_cell.length_a   1.000
_cell.length_b   1.000
_cell.length_c   1.000
_cell.angle_alpha   90.00
_cell.angle_beta   90.00
_cell.angle_gamma   90.00
#
_symmetry.space_group_name_H-M   'P 1'
#
loop_
_entity.id
_entity.type
_entity.pdbx_description
1 polymer ?
#
loop_
_entity_poly.entity_id
_entity_poly.type
_entity_poly.pdbx_seq_one_letter_code
_entity_poly.pdbx_strand_id
1 'polypeptide(L)'
;MMNAETMMIVSLGVVLGLGAAANAQDKAAVQPPEGAPEYEAPPRPTDGVNMALTVEKLEKGFDPERPLLIWAIGSSFTNGLGDGSALVEMLKSRFPNMPKVTYKRMAGNSTPYHLTRGWARHLVIPEQPDVVLIYNFGKAEDVEKLVVDLRQHTTADIIVGTLHWCIPHKPLWGKPDEKNGHQDPQAMRAICQKHGVEFVENRIEITDYMTKHNLAVEALLRDGVHQTAYAAKMTNMNIARHFNRPAKFGYDPRSRERRIEAKASEAVKITGDWAQSKSGSSVRVAFTGHRIDLIGSRSPQGGSVDVRIDGRPADQLPVFYAGYIQPDPKNAPAPPNPPRDRSPHRISLGANIVPQKWTLTMTNDTGDYELVGSVTGPDGTGNAKQPFTSKSGQIIVEPEFWRQPETNRTGDKFTFEVFRSIVGRVEFKGDKAK
;
A
#
# COMPACT_ATOMS: atom_id res chain seq x y z
N MET A 1 30.80 -40.88 -15.44
CA MET A 1 31.13 -39.58 -16.06
C MET A 1 29.88 -39.04 -16.72
N MET A 2 29.28 -38.00 -16.14
CA MET A 2 28.62 -36.87 -16.83
C MET A 2 27.80 -36.10 -15.79
N ASN A 3 28.09 -34.81 -15.72
CA ASN A 3 27.57 -33.84 -14.78
C ASN A 3 26.11 -33.50 -15.12
N ALA A 4 25.26 -33.38 -14.10
CA ALA A 4 23.95 -32.76 -14.21
C ALA A 4 24.09 -31.29 -13.78
N GLU A 5 23.95 -30.40 -14.76
CA GLU A 5 24.07 -28.96 -14.61
C GLU A 5 22.92 -28.36 -13.80
N THR A 6 23.33 -27.45 -12.92
CA THR A 6 22.52 -26.52 -12.15
C THR A 6 21.73 -25.61 -13.09
N MET A 7 20.40 -25.78 -13.14
CA MET A 7 19.51 -24.88 -13.88
C MET A 7 19.33 -23.58 -13.08
N MET A 8 20.13 -22.58 -13.42
CA MET A 8 20.07 -21.22 -12.90
C MET A 8 18.87 -20.52 -13.56
N ILE A 9 17.79 -20.29 -12.81
CA ILE A 9 16.66 -19.47 -13.25
C ILE A 9 17.13 -18.01 -13.22
N VAL A 10 17.59 -17.52 -14.37
CA VAL A 10 17.77 -16.09 -14.63
C VAL A 10 16.39 -15.53 -14.94
N SER A 11 15.75 -14.89 -13.95
CA SER A 11 14.60 -14.03 -14.16
C SER A 11 15.06 -12.82 -15.00
N LEU A 12 14.89 -12.92 -16.31
CA LEU A 12 15.11 -11.81 -17.23
C LEU A 12 14.03 -10.76 -16.97
N GLY A 13 14.36 -9.78 -16.12
CA GLY A 13 13.57 -8.57 -15.95
C GLY A 13 13.59 -7.79 -17.27
N VAL A 14 12.57 -7.99 -18.09
CA VAL A 14 12.30 -7.14 -19.25
C VAL A 14 11.84 -5.79 -18.71
N VAL A 15 12.80 -4.88 -18.56
CA VAL A 15 12.55 -3.44 -18.48
C VAL A 15 11.92 -3.04 -19.81
N LEU A 16 10.60 -2.91 -19.84
CA LEU A 16 9.91 -2.20 -20.92
C LEU A 16 10.23 -0.71 -20.76
N GLY A 17 11.35 -0.32 -21.36
CA GLY A 17 11.68 1.07 -21.62
C GLY A 17 10.70 1.65 -22.63
N LEU A 18 9.62 2.24 -22.14
CA LEU A 18 9.10 3.43 -22.80
C LEU A 18 10.10 4.53 -22.48
N GLY A 19 10.95 4.85 -23.45
CA GLY A 19 11.88 5.96 -23.38
C GLY A 19 11.13 7.25 -23.08
N ALA A 20 11.08 7.63 -21.81
CA ALA A 20 11.02 9.03 -21.45
C ALA A 20 12.36 9.60 -21.89
N ALA A 21 12.39 10.24 -23.07
CA ALA A 21 13.41 11.23 -23.33
C ALA A 21 13.37 12.19 -22.14
N ALA A 22 14.39 12.14 -21.30
CA ALA A 22 14.61 13.09 -20.25
C ALA A 22 14.95 14.42 -20.94
N ASN A 23 13.91 15.15 -21.34
CA ASN A 23 14.03 16.59 -21.47
C ASN A 23 14.28 17.10 -20.06
N ALA A 24 15.57 17.29 -19.73
CA ALA A 24 16.00 18.31 -18.80
C ALA A 24 15.69 19.68 -19.41
N GLN A 25 14.40 19.95 -19.62
CA GLN A 25 13.89 21.31 -19.57
C GLN A 25 13.77 21.60 -18.08
N ASP A 26 14.44 22.65 -17.63
CA ASP A 26 14.18 23.26 -16.34
C ASP A 26 12.67 23.33 -16.14
N LYS A 27 12.12 22.44 -15.29
CA LYS A 27 10.70 22.48 -14.95
C LYS A 27 10.52 23.81 -14.25
N ALA A 28 9.94 24.78 -14.95
CA ALA A 28 9.57 26.07 -14.38
C ALA A 28 8.93 25.83 -13.01
N ALA A 29 9.45 26.53 -11.99
CA ALA A 29 9.00 26.33 -10.62
C ALA A 29 7.47 26.48 -10.57
N VAL A 30 6.79 25.52 -9.94
CA VAL A 30 5.32 25.53 -9.84
C VAL A 30 4.89 26.77 -9.04
N GLN A 31 4.22 27.71 -9.69
CA GLN A 31 3.82 29.01 -9.14
C GLN A 31 2.38 29.01 -8.60
N PRO A 32 2.08 29.89 -7.62
CA PRO A 32 0.70 30.14 -7.20
C PRO A 32 -0.15 30.72 -8.34
N PRO A 33 -1.49 30.69 -8.20
CA PRO A 33 -2.38 31.49 -9.05
C PRO A 33 -1.96 32.97 -9.05
N GLU A 34 -2.21 33.64 -10.17
CA GLU A 34 -1.84 35.04 -10.35
C GLU A 34 -2.35 35.93 -9.19
N GLY A 35 -1.44 36.72 -8.62
CA GLY A 35 -1.74 37.62 -7.50
C GLY A 35 -1.85 36.95 -6.12
N ALA A 36 -1.78 35.62 -6.03
CA ALA A 36 -1.79 34.92 -4.75
C ALA A 36 -0.37 34.70 -4.22
N PRO A 37 -0.15 34.82 -2.90
CA PRO A 37 1.16 34.56 -2.29
C PRO A 37 1.46 33.06 -2.26
N GLU A 38 2.69 32.70 -1.92
CA GLU A 38 3.03 31.29 -1.75
C GLU A 38 2.27 30.68 -0.56
N TYR A 39 1.71 29.49 -0.77
CA TYR A 39 1.06 28.71 0.25
C TYR A 39 2.09 28.12 1.20
N GLU A 40 1.81 28.19 2.50
CA GLU A 40 2.63 27.57 3.54
C GLU A 40 1.75 26.69 4.43
N ALA A 41 2.29 25.53 4.82
CA ALA A 41 1.63 24.61 5.74
C ALA A 41 2.62 24.19 6.85
N PRO A 42 3.00 25.12 7.74
CA PRO A 42 3.88 24.78 8.85
C PRO A 42 3.19 23.75 9.77
N PRO A 43 3.93 22.79 10.34
CA PRO A 43 3.36 21.84 11.28
C PRO A 43 2.77 22.53 12.52
N ARG A 44 1.63 22.02 12.99
CA ARG A 44 0.96 22.44 14.22
C ARG A 44 1.28 21.47 15.36
N PRO A 45 1.07 21.88 16.63
CA PRO A 45 1.37 21.02 17.78
C PRO A 45 0.65 19.66 17.79
N THR A 46 -0.48 19.55 17.09
CA THR A 46 -1.32 18.35 16.96
C THR A 46 -1.11 17.58 15.66
N ASP A 47 -0.31 18.09 14.72
CA ASP A 47 -0.04 17.37 13.48
C ASP A 47 0.93 16.22 13.75
N GLY A 48 0.59 15.01 13.29
CA GLY A 48 1.38 13.81 13.47
C GLY A 48 1.07 13.03 14.75
N VAL A 49 -0.02 13.36 15.45
CA VAL A 49 -0.44 12.66 16.69
C VAL A 49 -0.56 11.15 16.47
N ASN A 50 -1.05 10.71 15.30
CA ASN A 50 -1.20 9.29 14.97
C ASN A 50 -0.07 8.74 14.09
N MET A 51 1.08 9.42 14.03
CA MET A 51 2.24 9.07 13.20
C MET A 51 3.48 8.63 14.01
N ALA A 52 3.28 8.18 15.26
CA ALA A 52 4.35 7.98 16.22
C ALA A 52 5.47 7.03 15.74
N LEU A 53 5.10 5.88 15.16
CA LEU A 53 6.04 4.88 14.66
C LEU A 53 6.83 5.40 13.46
N THR A 54 6.15 6.07 12.53
CA THR A 54 6.78 6.67 11.35
C THR A 54 7.76 7.77 11.72
N VAL A 55 7.38 8.67 12.63
CA VAL A 55 8.26 9.76 13.08
C VAL A 55 9.48 9.19 13.80
N GLU A 56 9.31 8.15 14.64
CA GLU A 56 10.45 7.47 15.26
C GLU A 56 11.42 6.88 14.22
N LYS A 57 10.89 6.23 13.17
CA LYS A 57 11.69 5.67 12.08
C LYS A 57 12.39 6.74 11.23
N LEU A 58 11.75 7.88 11.01
CA LEU A 58 12.34 9.03 10.31
C LEU A 58 13.49 9.66 11.11
N GLU A 59 13.40 9.68 12.43
CA GLU A 59 14.42 10.28 13.29
C GLU A 59 15.58 9.34 13.59
N LYS A 60 15.30 8.05 13.79
CA LYS A 60 16.28 7.06 14.27
C LYS A 60 16.80 6.12 13.17
N GLY A 61 16.12 6.10 12.02
CA GLY A 61 16.39 5.11 10.97
C GLY A 61 15.95 3.70 11.36
N PHE A 62 16.57 2.71 10.73
CA PHE A 62 16.31 1.29 10.94
C PHE A 62 17.61 0.56 11.28
N ASP A 63 17.49 -0.48 12.10
CA ASP A 63 18.55 -1.46 12.33
C ASP A 63 17.97 -2.88 12.13
N PRO A 64 18.36 -3.62 11.06
CA PRO A 64 19.35 -3.23 10.05
C PRO A 64 18.83 -2.10 9.14
N GLU A 65 19.76 -1.41 8.47
CA GLU A 65 19.40 -0.32 7.57
C GLU A 65 18.47 -0.82 6.45
N ARG A 66 17.37 -0.09 6.23
CA ARG A 66 16.47 -0.27 5.09
C ARG A 66 15.77 1.05 4.76
N PRO A 67 15.21 1.21 3.56
CA PRO A 67 14.38 2.37 3.28
C PRO A 67 13.07 2.35 4.09
N LEU A 68 12.54 3.53 4.40
CA LEU A 68 11.16 3.72 4.84
C LEU A 68 10.23 3.54 3.63
N LEU A 69 9.23 2.67 3.75
CA LEU A 69 8.30 2.37 2.67
C LEU A 69 6.98 3.11 2.85
N ILE A 70 6.66 4.00 1.90
CA ILE A 70 5.37 4.68 1.79
C ILE A 70 4.60 4.07 0.62
N TRP A 71 3.38 3.60 0.89
CA TRP A 71 2.42 3.18 -0.12
C TRP A 71 1.29 4.20 -0.25
N ALA A 72 1.14 4.82 -1.42
CA ALA A 72 0.00 5.66 -1.74
C ALA A 72 -1.01 4.92 -2.60
N ILE A 73 -2.27 4.87 -2.18
CA ILE A 73 -3.32 4.14 -2.90
C ILE A 73 -4.59 4.98 -3.09
N GLY A 74 -5.20 4.86 -4.27
CA GLY A 74 -6.48 5.51 -4.54
C GLY A 74 -6.82 5.65 -6.02
N SER A 75 -7.19 6.86 -6.43
CA SER A 75 -7.64 7.15 -7.79
C SER A 75 -6.77 8.19 -8.50
N SER A 76 -7.30 8.82 -9.56
CA SER A 76 -6.64 9.91 -10.28
C SER A 76 -6.26 11.08 -9.37
N PHE A 77 -6.95 11.28 -8.24
CA PHE A 77 -6.55 12.21 -7.20
C PHE A 77 -5.19 11.86 -6.57
N THR A 78 -4.99 10.59 -6.24
CA THR A 78 -3.70 10.08 -5.74
C THR A 78 -2.62 10.19 -6.82
N ASN A 79 -2.96 9.95 -8.09
CA ASN A 79 -2.03 10.19 -9.20
C ASN A 79 -1.59 11.66 -9.27
N GLY A 80 -2.51 12.58 -8.98
CA GLY A 80 -2.26 14.02 -8.93
C GLY A 80 -1.24 14.44 -7.86
N LEU A 81 -0.98 13.62 -6.83
CA LEU A 81 0.06 13.89 -5.82
C LEU A 81 1.49 13.65 -6.35
N GLY A 82 1.63 12.97 -7.48
CA GLY A 82 2.93 12.66 -8.08
C GLY A 82 3.56 11.37 -7.56
N ASP A 83 4.87 11.26 -7.74
CA ASP A 83 5.70 10.07 -7.44
C ASP A 83 6.31 10.09 -6.02
N GLY A 84 5.86 11.02 -5.17
CA GLY A 84 6.36 11.18 -3.80
C GLY A 84 7.62 12.04 -3.68
N SER A 85 8.28 12.44 -4.77
CA SER A 85 9.50 13.27 -4.72
C SER A 85 9.30 14.57 -3.95
N ALA A 86 8.21 15.29 -4.22
CA ALA A 86 7.87 16.53 -3.53
C ALA A 86 7.64 16.31 -2.02
N LEU A 87 6.94 15.25 -1.65
CA LEU A 87 6.73 14.89 -0.25
C LEU A 87 8.08 14.60 0.42
N VAL A 88 8.92 13.74 -0.16
CA VAL A 88 10.23 13.37 0.39
C VAL A 88 11.13 14.59 0.55
N GLU A 89 11.13 15.52 -0.41
CA GLU A 89 11.92 16.75 -0.30
C GLU A 89 11.47 17.61 0.90
N MET A 90 10.16 17.73 1.13
CA MET A 90 9.60 18.42 2.31
C MET A 90 9.87 17.68 3.64
N LEU A 91 10.25 16.40 3.61
CA LEU A 91 10.65 15.66 4.80
C LEU A 91 12.12 15.90 5.15
N LYS A 92 13.01 16.00 4.17
CA LYS A 92 14.46 16.18 4.39
C LYS A 92 14.79 17.40 5.23
N SER A 93 14.10 18.51 5.02
CA SER A 93 14.31 19.74 5.80
C SER A 93 13.97 19.57 7.28
N ARG A 94 13.10 18.61 7.63
CA ARG A 94 12.66 18.33 9.00
C ARG A 94 13.38 17.14 9.63
N PHE A 95 13.79 16.17 8.83
CA PHE A 95 14.48 14.96 9.26
C PHE A 95 15.80 14.81 8.50
N PRO A 96 16.85 15.54 8.88
CA PRO A 96 18.11 15.55 8.13
C PRO A 96 18.81 14.17 8.09
N ASN A 97 18.52 13.30 9.07
CA ASN A 97 19.07 11.95 9.17
C ASN A 97 18.08 10.86 8.74
N MET A 98 17.00 11.22 8.02
CA MET A 98 16.00 10.24 7.62
C MET A 98 16.60 9.14 6.75
N PRO A 99 16.14 7.88 6.90
CA PRO A 99 16.50 6.83 5.99
C PRO A 99 16.01 7.17 4.58
N LYS A 100 16.58 6.49 3.56
CA LYS A 100 16.04 6.56 2.20
C LYS A 100 14.54 6.25 2.23
N VAL A 101 13.75 7.01 1.47
CA VAL A 101 12.32 6.71 1.29
C VAL A 101 12.10 6.01 -0.03
N THR A 102 11.39 4.89 0.01
CA THR A 102 10.80 4.25 -1.17
C THR A 102 9.33 4.62 -1.19
N TYR A 103 8.91 5.35 -2.22
CA TYR A 103 7.51 5.68 -2.45
C TYR A 103 6.94 4.79 -3.56
N LYS A 104 5.89 4.04 -3.24
CA LYS A 104 5.13 3.23 -4.19
C LYS A 104 3.72 3.77 -4.30
N ARG A 105 3.10 3.60 -5.47
CA ARG A 105 1.76 4.11 -5.73
C ARG A 105 0.94 3.16 -6.59
N MET A 106 -0.31 2.95 -6.21
CA MET A 106 -1.33 2.32 -7.06
C MET A 106 -2.56 3.21 -7.16
N ALA A 107 -2.91 3.61 -8.38
CA ALA A 107 -4.03 4.51 -8.63
C ALA A 107 -4.72 4.24 -9.96
N GLY A 108 -6.03 4.12 -9.91
CA GLY A 108 -6.88 3.96 -11.09
C GLY A 108 -7.68 5.22 -11.41
N ASN A 109 -8.34 5.20 -12.56
CA ASN A 109 -9.23 6.26 -12.98
C ASN A 109 -10.53 6.11 -12.21
N SER A 110 -10.94 7.10 -11.42
CA SER A 110 -12.19 7.06 -10.66
C SER A 110 -12.41 5.73 -9.89
N THR A 111 -11.35 5.19 -9.26
CA THR A 111 -11.42 4.00 -8.42
C THR A 111 -11.75 4.40 -6.97
N PRO A 112 -12.96 4.14 -6.45
CA PRO A 112 -13.33 4.53 -5.09
C PRO A 112 -12.67 3.65 -4.02
N TYR A 113 -12.77 4.06 -2.75
CA TYR A 113 -12.25 3.33 -1.59
C TYR A 113 -12.54 1.82 -1.59
N HIS A 114 -13.79 1.44 -1.94
CA HIS A 114 -14.20 0.03 -2.02
C HIS A 114 -13.29 -0.81 -2.92
N LEU A 115 -12.92 -0.30 -4.09
CA LEU A 115 -12.05 -1.01 -5.03
C LEU A 115 -10.57 -0.87 -4.65
N THR A 116 -10.17 0.28 -4.11
CA THR A 116 -8.82 0.47 -3.54
C THR A 116 -8.53 -0.53 -2.41
N ARG A 117 -9.55 -0.93 -1.66
CA ARG A 117 -9.44 -1.98 -0.63
C ARG A 117 -8.95 -3.32 -1.18
N GLY A 118 -9.33 -3.68 -2.40
CA GLY A 118 -8.79 -4.86 -3.07
C GLY A 118 -7.28 -4.75 -3.30
N TRP A 119 -6.82 -3.62 -3.85
CA TRP A 119 -5.39 -3.36 -4.03
C TRP A 119 -4.62 -3.31 -2.71
N ALA A 120 -5.22 -2.77 -1.65
CA ALA A 120 -4.60 -2.80 -0.33
C ALA A 120 -4.27 -4.25 0.11
N ARG A 121 -5.17 -5.20 -0.12
CA ARG A 121 -4.95 -6.62 0.22
C ARG A 121 -3.89 -7.31 -0.62
N HIS A 122 -3.71 -6.93 -1.88
CA HIS A 122 -2.85 -7.64 -2.82
C HIS A 122 -1.49 -7.00 -3.06
N LEU A 123 -1.36 -5.70 -2.80
CA LEU A 123 -0.13 -4.92 -3.02
C LEU A 123 0.44 -4.37 -1.72
N VAL A 124 -0.42 -3.77 -0.88
CA VAL A 124 0.04 -2.98 0.27
C VAL A 124 0.32 -3.86 1.48
N ILE A 125 -0.68 -4.64 1.90
CA ILE A 125 -0.57 -5.52 3.08
C ILE A 125 0.58 -6.52 2.93
N PRO A 126 0.76 -7.22 1.78
CA PRO A 126 1.86 -8.18 1.65
C PRO A 126 3.25 -7.52 1.73
N GLU A 127 3.39 -6.26 1.34
CA GLU A 127 4.65 -5.52 1.41
C GLU A 127 4.94 -4.88 2.77
N GLN A 128 3.94 -4.81 3.67
CA GLN A 128 4.09 -4.34 5.04
C GLN A 128 4.78 -2.96 5.13
N PRO A 129 4.18 -1.90 4.55
CA PRO A 129 4.76 -0.55 4.59
C PRO A 129 4.87 0.02 6.00
N ASP A 130 5.66 1.10 6.10
CA ASP A 130 5.70 1.94 7.29
C ASP A 130 4.56 2.98 7.28
N VAL A 131 4.15 3.42 6.08
CA VAL A 131 3.05 4.39 5.90
C VAL A 131 2.13 3.99 4.76
N VAL A 132 0.82 4.10 4.99
CA VAL A 132 -0.20 4.04 3.93
C VAL A 132 -0.88 5.40 3.77
N LEU A 133 -0.70 6.02 2.61
CA LEU A 133 -1.34 7.29 2.24
C LEU A 133 -2.58 7.03 1.38
N ILE A 134 -3.74 7.46 1.88
CA ILE A 134 -5.03 7.32 1.23
C ILE A 134 -5.56 8.71 0.88
N TYR A 135 -5.51 9.05 -0.41
CA TYR A 135 -6.06 10.31 -0.95
C TYR A 135 -7.01 9.98 -2.10
N ASN A 136 -8.26 9.68 -1.76
CA ASN A 136 -9.23 9.09 -2.68
C ASN A 136 -10.67 9.55 -2.37
N PHE A 137 -11.66 9.00 -3.06
CA PHE A 137 -13.09 9.30 -2.87
C PHE A 137 -13.91 8.03 -2.66
N GLY A 138 -15.16 8.20 -2.23
CA GLY A 138 -16.12 7.13 -2.04
C GLY A 138 -16.88 7.26 -0.74
N LYS A 139 -17.56 6.17 -0.36
CA LYS A 139 -18.35 6.12 0.86
C LYS A 139 -17.46 6.04 2.10
N ALA A 140 -17.87 6.70 3.18
CA ALA A 140 -17.14 6.69 4.44
C ALA A 140 -17.03 5.28 5.03
N GLU A 141 -18.07 4.46 4.88
CA GLU A 141 -18.08 3.06 5.35
C GLU A 141 -17.01 2.21 4.67
N ASP A 142 -16.66 2.53 3.41
CA ASP A 142 -15.60 1.83 2.69
C ASP A 142 -14.20 2.31 3.09
N VAL A 143 -14.07 3.57 3.55
CA VAL A 143 -12.85 4.03 4.25
C VAL A 143 -12.64 3.23 5.52
N GLU A 144 -13.69 3.04 6.33
CA GLU A 144 -13.58 2.28 7.57
C GLU A 144 -13.16 0.83 7.31
N LYS A 145 -13.78 0.15 6.33
CA LYS A 145 -13.38 -1.22 5.95
C LYS A 145 -11.92 -1.31 5.48
N LEU A 146 -11.45 -0.32 4.72
CA LEU A 146 -10.06 -0.23 4.28
C LEU A 146 -9.11 -0.02 5.48
N VAL A 147 -9.42 0.91 6.37
CA VAL A 147 -8.64 1.17 7.59
C VAL A 147 -8.58 -0.07 8.48
N VAL A 148 -9.70 -0.76 8.68
CA VAL A 148 -9.76 -1.99 9.47
C VAL A 148 -8.89 -3.08 8.85
N ASP A 149 -8.98 -3.31 7.55
CA ASP A 149 -8.13 -4.30 6.87
C ASP A 149 -6.63 -3.97 7.06
N LEU A 150 -6.23 -2.71 6.91
CA LEU A 150 -4.85 -2.27 7.11
C LEU A 150 -4.40 -2.43 8.56
N ARG A 151 -5.22 -2.03 9.53
CA ARG A 151 -4.90 -2.12 10.98
C ARG A 151 -4.81 -3.57 11.46
N GLN A 152 -5.59 -4.48 10.87
CA GLN A 152 -5.56 -5.91 11.21
C GLN A 152 -4.31 -6.62 10.70
N HIS A 153 -3.67 -6.11 9.64
CA HIS A 153 -2.61 -6.84 8.93
C HIS A 153 -1.30 -6.06 8.76
N THR A 154 -1.21 -4.82 9.23
CA THR A 154 -0.01 -3.99 9.16
C THR A 154 0.18 -3.14 10.42
N THR A 155 1.43 -2.78 10.71
CA THR A 155 1.78 -1.80 11.74
C THR A 155 1.87 -0.37 11.21
N ALA A 156 1.63 -0.18 9.90
CA ALA A 156 1.80 1.09 9.21
C ALA A 156 1.04 2.22 9.89
N ASP A 157 1.62 3.41 9.95
CA ASP A 157 0.79 4.60 10.16
C ASP A 157 -0.04 4.86 8.91
N ILE A 158 -1.26 5.35 9.11
CA ILE A 158 -2.22 5.55 8.03
C ILE A 158 -2.56 7.03 8.00
N ILE A 159 -2.48 7.62 6.82
CA ILE A 159 -2.88 9.00 6.54
C ILE A 159 -4.09 8.98 5.61
N VAL A 160 -5.16 9.68 5.98
CA VAL A 160 -6.35 9.88 5.14
C VAL A 160 -6.56 11.39 4.97
N GLY A 161 -6.68 11.84 3.72
CA GLY A 161 -6.91 13.26 3.41
C GLY A 161 -8.28 13.55 2.80
N THR A 162 -8.85 14.70 3.13
CA THR A 162 -10.00 15.26 2.39
C THR A 162 -9.55 15.77 1.02
N LEU A 163 -10.35 15.54 -0.01
CA LEU A 163 -10.06 16.01 -1.36
C LEU A 163 -10.27 17.53 -1.45
N HIS A 164 -9.45 18.15 -2.29
CA HIS A 164 -9.66 19.50 -2.80
C HIS A 164 -11.06 19.68 -3.45
N TRP A 165 -11.38 20.94 -3.79
CA TRP A 165 -12.63 21.28 -4.47
C TRP A 165 -12.65 20.79 -5.92
N CYS A 166 -13.80 20.28 -6.36
CA CYS A 166 -14.13 20.04 -7.77
C CYS A 166 -15.28 20.97 -8.20
N ILE A 167 -15.47 21.20 -9.50
CA ILE A 167 -16.58 22.02 -10.03
C ILE A 167 -17.96 21.53 -9.55
N PRO A 168 -18.27 20.22 -9.52
CA PRO A 168 -19.55 19.74 -8.98
C PRO A 168 -19.79 20.09 -7.51
N HIS A 169 -18.76 20.48 -6.76
CA HIS A 169 -18.89 20.86 -5.36
C HIS A 169 -19.17 22.34 -5.14
N LYS A 170 -19.14 23.19 -6.19
CA LYS A 170 -19.38 24.64 -6.08
C LYS A 170 -20.62 25.04 -5.29
N PRO A 171 -21.77 24.33 -5.36
CA PRO A 171 -22.93 24.66 -4.52
C PRO A 171 -22.65 24.66 -3.01
N LEU A 172 -21.56 24.02 -2.58
CA LEU A 172 -21.11 23.95 -1.19
C LEU A 172 -19.95 24.92 -0.88
N TRP A 173 -19.57 25.82 -1.81
CA TRP A 173 -18.46 26.74 -1.61
C TRP A 173 -18.58 27.53 -0.29
N GLY A 174 -17.47 27.71 0.41
CA GLY A 174 -17.42 28.31 1.76
C GLY A 174 -17.87 27.37 2.88
N LYS A 175 -18.27 26.14 2.57
CA LYS A 175 -18.63 25.10 3.54
C LYS A 175 -17.78 23.84 3.34
N PRO A 176 -16.46 23.90 3.62
CA PRO A 176 -15.53 22.83 3.28
C PRO A 176 -15.77 21.51 4.01
N ASP A 177 -16.44 21.54 5.15
CA ASP A 177 -16.69 20.35 5.96
C ASP A 177 -18.01 19.63 5.62
N GLU A 178 -18.83 20.23 4.74
CA GLU A 178 -20.10 19.63 4.32
C GLU A 178 -19.88 18.41 3.41
N LYS A 179 -20.78 17.45 3.54
CA LYS A 179 -20.82 16.27 2.67
C LYS A 179 -21.01 16.68 1.22
N ASN A 180 -20.16 16.15 0.34
CA ASN A 180 -20.21 16.38 -1.09
C ASN A 180 -20.33 15.06 -1.87
N GLY A 181 -20.43 15.15 -3.20
CA GLY A 181 -20.61 13.96 -4.05
C GLY A 181 -19.44 12.98 -4.06
N HIS A 182 -18.26 13.36 -3.51
CA HIS A 182 -17.07 12.51 -3.48
C HIS A 182 -16.74 11.99 -2.08
N GLN A 183 -17.02 12.77 -1.03
CA GLN A 183 -16.63 12.46 0.34
C GLN A 183 -17.63 13.02 1.35
N ASP A 184 -17.60 12.43 2.54
CA ASP A 184 -18.25 12.91 3.75
C ASP A 184 -17.15 13.24 4.77
N PRO A 185 -16.61 14.49 4.77
CA PRO A 185 -15.44 14.85 5.58
C PRO A 185 -15.63 14.58 7.08
N GLN A 186 -16.82 14.89 7.61
CA GLN A 186 -17.17 14.68 9.01
C GLN A 186 -17.18 13.19 9.38
N ALA A 187 -17.84 12.34 8.57
CA ALA A 187 -17.84 10.91 8.82
C ALA A 187 -16.44 10.31 8.70
N MET A 188 -15.65 10.74 7.70
CA MET A 188 -14.26 10.29 7.54
C MET A 188 -13.38 10.69 8.74
N ARG A 189 -13.52 11.92 9.24
CA ARG A 189 -12.82 12.39 10.44
C ARG A 189 -13.17 11.53 11.65
N ALA A 190 -14.46 11.26 11.87
CA ALA A 190 -14.92 10.42 12.99
C ALA A 190 -14.36 8.99 12.90
N ILE A 191 -14.31 8.40 11.70
CA ILE A 191 -13.66 7.10 11.46
C ILE A 191 -12.16 7.17 11.78
N CYS A 192 -11.47 8.21 11.31
CA CYS A 192 -10.03 8.33 11.56
C CYS A 192 -9.72 8.48 13.05
N GLN A 193 -10.52 9.27 13.78
CA GLN A 193 -10.43 9.39 15.23
C GLN A 193 -10.67 8.05 15.94
N LYS A 194 -11.74 7.33 15.55
CA LYS A 194 -12.09 6.02 16.11
C LYS A 194 -10.95 4.99 15.98
N HIS A 195 -10.21 5.03 14.87
CA HIS A 195 -9.18 4.02 14.54
C HIS A 195 -7.73 4.50 14.70
N GLY A 196 -7.52 5.69 15.31
CA GLY A 196 -6.18 6.27 15.50
C GLY A 196 -5.42 6.43 14.17
N VAL A 197 -6.09 7.01 13.18
CA VAL A 197 -5.56 7.32 11.84
C VAL A 197 -5.30 8.82 11.76
N GLU A 198 -4.21 9.22 11.10
CA GLU A 198 -3.90 10.62 10.89
C GLU A 198 -4.81 11.21 9.81
N PHE A 199 -5.55 12.26 10.14
CA PHE A 199 -6.50 12.89 9.23
C PHE A 199 -5.99 14.25 8.76
N VAL A 200 -5.93 14.45 7.45
CA VAL A 200 -5.46 15.69 6.82
C VAL A 200 -6.66 16.51 6.36
N GLU A 201 -6.88 17.66 7.00
CA GLU A 201 -7.96 18.62 6.72
C GLU A 201 -7.76 19.44 5.43
N ASN A 202 -7.20 18.82 4.40
CA ASN A 202 -6.72 19.49 3.19
C ASN A 202 -7.77 20.40 2.51
N ARG A 203 -9.05 19.99 2.47
CA ARG A 203 -10.11 20.83 1.90
C ARG A 203 -10.35 22.12 2.69
N ILE A 204 -10.35 22.05 4.02
CA ILE A 204 -10.50 23.23 4.89
C ILE A 204 -9.34 24.18 4.63
N GLU A 205 -8.11 23.67 4.68
CA GLU A 205 -6.90 24.46 4.48
C GLU A 205 -6.85 25.16 3.12
N ILE A 206 -7.21 24.43 2.06
CA ILE A 206 -7.29 25.00 0.72
C ILE A 206 -8.38 26.08 0.67
N THR A 207 -9.52 25.88 1.33
CA THR A 207 -10.61 26.87 1.36
C THR A 207 -10.20 28.15 2.06
N ASP A 208 -9.48 28.04 3.18
CA ASP A 208 -8.99 29.20 3.94
C ASP A 208 -8.01 30.02 3.10
N TYR A 209 -7.06 29.36 2.43
CA TYR A 209 -6.15 30.03 1.51
C TYR A 209 -6.89 30.72 0.37
N MET A 210 -7.80 30.01 -0.30
CA MET A 210 -8.54 30.57 -1.43
C MET A 210 -9.42 31.77 -1.02
N THR A 211 -10.08 31.68 0.13
CA THR A 211 -10.94 32.77 0.65
C THR A 211 -10.10 33.99 1.02
N LYS A 212 -8.96 33.80 1.70
CA LYS A 212 -8.05 34.88 2.08
C LYS A 212 -7.48 35.64 0.87
N HIS A 213 -7.37 34.96 -0.28
CA HIS A 213 -6.75 35.49 -1.49
C HIS A 213 -7.74 35.70 -2.65
N ASN A 214 -9.05 35.70 -2.36
CA ASN A 214 -10.12 35.94 -3.32
C ASN A 214 -10.05 35.03 -4.58
N LEU A 215 -9.65 33.77 -4.38
CA LEU A 215 -9.54 32.79 -5.46
C LEU A 215 -10.86 32.05 -5.66
N ALA A 216 -11.29 31.93 -6.91
CA ALA A 216 -12.38 31.04 -7.31
C ALA A 216 -11.91 29.57 -7.32
N VAL A 217 -12.85 28.63 -7.18
CA VAL A 217 -12.61 27.16 -7.21
C VAL A 217 -11.71 26.74 -8.38
N GLU A 218 -11.95 27.33 -9.55
CA GLU A 218 -11.21 27.09 -10.79
C GLU A 218 -9.72 27.41 -10.71
N ALA A 219 -9.32 28.36 -9.87
CA ALA A 219 -7.92 28.79 -9.79
C ALA A 219 -6.97 27.65 -9.39
N LEU A 220 -7.49 26.62 -8.73
CA LEU A 220 -6.75 25.45 -8.27
C LEU A 220 -7.07 24.18 -9.06
N LEU A 221 -7.83 24.30 -10.16
CA LEU A 221 -8.24 23.19 -11.00
C LEU A 221 -7.67 23.27 -12.42
N ARG A 222 -7.21 22.13 -12.95
CA ARG A 222 -6.81 22.02 -14.36
C ARG A 222 -8.01 21.71 -15.27
N ASP A 223 -9.01 21.04 -14.71
CA ASP A 223 -10.25 20.61 -15.37
C ASP A 223 -11.39 20.57 -14.33
N GLY A 224 -12.57 20.08 -14.69
CA GLY A 224 -13.72 20.09 -13.79
C GLY A 224 -13.56 19.33 -12.46
N VAL A 225 -12.53 18.48 -12.34
CA VAL A 225 -12.35 17.54 -11.23
C VAL A 225 -10.95 17.62 -10.63
N HIS A 226 -9.91 17.74 -11.45
CA HIS A 226 -8.53 17.53 -11.00
C HIS A 226 -7.80 18.84 -10.70
N GLN A 227 -7.05 18.81 -9.60
CA GLN A 227 -6.12 19.85 -9.16
C GLN A 227 -5.07 20.27 -10.23
N THR A 228 -4.66 21.54 -10.19
CA THR A 228 -3.42 22.01 -10.85
C THR A 228 -2.17 21.43 -10.19
N ALA A 229 -1.01 21.61 -10.81
CA ALA A 229 0.28 21.26 -10.20
C ALA A 229 0.50 22.02 -8.88
N TYR A 230 0.05 23.28 -8.79
CA TYR A 230 0.16 24.06 -7.55
C TYR A 230 -0.75 23.52 -6.45
N ALA A 231 -2.01 23.21 -6.75
CA ALA A 231 -2.92 22.61 -5.78
C ALA A 231 -2.47 21.20 -5.33
N ALA A 232 -1.80 20.44 -6.21
CA ALA A 232 -1.11 19.21 -5.83
C ALA A 232 0.06 19.47 -4.86
N LYS A 233 0.84 20.52 -5.10
CA LYS A 233 1.91 20.96 -4.18
C LYS A 233 1.32 21.34 -2.82
N MET A 234 0.26 22.14 -2.76
CA MET A 234 -0.45 22.49 -1.52
C MET A 234 -0.93 21.23 -0.77
N THR A 235 -1.52 20.27 -1.48
CA THR A 235 -1.97 19.01 -0.88
C THR A 235 -0.80 18.21 -0.32
N ASN A 236 0.32 18.13 -1.04
CA ASN A 236 1.54 17.49 -0.53
C ASN A 236 2.10 18.24 0.69
N MET A 237 2.07 19.57 0.73
CA MET A 237 2.48 20.36 1.90
C MET A 237 1.58 20.07 3.11
N ASN A 238 0.27 20.01 2.88
CA ASN A 238 -0.71 19.62 3.89
C ASN A 238 -0.49 18.21 4.39
N ILE A 239 -0.17 17.23 3.54
CA ILE A 239 0.18 15.87 4.00
C ILE A 239 1.51 15.89 4.74
N ALA A 240 2.51 16.57 4.18
CA ALA A 240 3.86 16.60 4.69
C ALA A 240 3.88 17.15 6.12
N ARG A 241 3.10 18.18 6.45
CA ARG A 241 3.08 18.76 7.81
C ARG A 241 2.75 17.76 8.92
N HIS A 242 2.03 16.67 8.61
CA HIS A 242 1.70 15.60 9.57
C HIS A 242 2.84 14.59 9.81
N PHE A 243 3.89 14.62 8.97
CA PHE A 243 5.16 13.99 9.32
C PHE A 243 5.93 14.92 10.25
N ASN A 244 5.46 15.01 11.48
CA ASN A 244 5.96 15.94 12.48
C ASN A 244 5.92 15.27 13.86
N ARG A 245 6.86 15.64 14.73
CA ARG A 245 6.80 15.27 16.15
C ARG A 245 5.81 16.22 16.85
N PRO A 246 4.62 15.74 17.23
CA PRO A 246 3.67 16.54 17.99
C PRO A 246 4.16 16.71 19.43
N ALA A 247 3.50 17.59 20.18
CA ALA A 247 3.76 17.73 21.62
C ALA A 247 3.49 16.43 22.39
N LYS A 248 2.52 15.63 21.91
CA LYS A 248 2.17 14.32 22.48
C LYS A 248 1.65 13.40 21.38
N PHE A 249 2.22 12.20 21.27
CA PHE A 249 1.69 11.15 20.40
C PHE A 249 0.43 10.52 20.99
N GLY A 250 -0.46 10.05 20.10
CA GLY A 250 -1.68 9.34 20.45
C GLY A 250 -1.45 7.90 20.90
N TYR A 251 -0.26 7.34 20.67
CA TYR A 251 0.12 6.00 21.08
C TYR A 251 1.65 5.87 21.26
N ASP A 252 2.09 4.85 22.00
CA ASP A 252 3.51 4.47 22.08
C ASP A 252 3.89 3.63 20.85
N PRO A 253 4.89 4.01 20.02
CA PRO A 253 5.38 3.20 18.91
C PRO A 253 5.58 1.72 19.23
N ARG A 254 6.03 1.42 20.46
CA ARG A 254 6.31 0.07 20.95
C ARG A 254 5.07 -0.81 21.11
N SER A 255 3.88 -0.21 21.13
CA SER A 255 2.61 -0.93 21.12
C SER A 255 2.29 -1.57 19.76
N ARG A 256 2.90 -1.08 18.68
CA ARG A 256 2.70 -1.62 17.32
C ARG A 256 3.91 -2.39 16.83
N GLU A 257 5.11 -1.90 17.08
CA GLU A 257 6.36 -2.52 16.61
C GLU A 257 7.43 -2.42 17.69
N ARG A 258 8.09 -3.54 18.00
CA ARG A 258 9.15 -3.58 19.02
C ARG A 258 10.23 -4.56 18.62
N ARG A 259 11.46 -4.26 19.03
CA ARG A 259 12.60 -5.17 18.92
C ARG A 259 12.66 -6.08 20.13
N ILE A 260 12.88 -7.36 19.88
CA ILE A 260 13.06 -8.38 20.92
C ILE A 260 14.45 -8.96 20.76
N GLU A 261 15.31 -8.70 21.74
CA GLU A 261 16.65 -9.26 21.76
C GLU A 261 16.59 -10.76 22.06
N ALA A 262 17.42 -11.56 21.38
CA ALA A 262 17.54 -13.00 21.61
C ALA A 262 18.33 -13.31 22.90
N LYS A 263 17.88 -12.74 24.02
CA LYS A 263 18.42 -12.93 25.38
C LYS A 263 17.31 -13.41 26.29
N ALA A 264 17.66 -14.30 27.22
CA ALA A 264 16.69 -14.86 28.15
C ALA A 264 15.99 -13.74 28.93
N SER A 265 14.65 -13.75 28.91
CA SER A 265 13.79 -12.80 29.60
C SER A 265 12.43 -13.47 29.86
N GLU A 266 11.51 -12.77 30.52
CA GLU A 266 10.14 -13.27 30.70
C GLU A 266 9.45 -13.58 29.36
N ALA A 267 9.70 -12.76 28.33
CA ALA A 267 9.12 -12.91 27.00
C ALA A 267 9.89 -13.86 26.08
N VAL A 268 11.13 -14.22 26.43
CA VAL A 268 12.07 -14.97 25.58
C VAL A 268 12.66 -16.15 26.34
N LYS A 269 12.27 -17.36 25.96
CA LYS A 269 12.82 -18.61 26.50
C LYS A 269 13.91 -19.14 25.58
N ILE A 270 15.08 -19.42 26.14
CA ILE A 270 16.23 -19.97 25.39
C ILE A 270 16.50 -21.38 25.91
N THR A 271 16.75 -22.31 24.99
CA THR A 271 17.24 -23.66 25.30
C THR A 271 18.56 -23.91 24.59
N GLY A 272 19.47 -24.66 25.22
CA GLY A 272 20.81 -24.88 24.68
C GLY A 272 21.68 -23.64 24.73
N ASP A 273 22.71 -23.61 23.87
CA ASP A 273 23.72 -22.56 23.83
C ASP A 273 23.56 -21.72 22.56
N TRP A 274 22.45 -20.99 22.51
CA TRP A 274 22.07 -20.15 21.36
C TRP A 274 23.13 -19.08 21.06
N ALA A 275 23.72 -18.49 22.10
CA ALA A 275 24.76 -17.47 21.96
C ALA A 275 26.01 -18.01 21.25
N GLN A 276 26.35 -19.29 21.44
CA GLN A 276 27.44 -19.96 20.73
C GLN A 276 27.00 -20.64 19.43
N SER A 277 25.76 -20.42 18.98
CA SER A 277 25.20 -21.03 17.75
C SER A 277 25.30 -22.57 17.74
N LYS A 278 25.19 -23.23 18.90
CA LYS A 278 25.25 -24.70 18.96
C LYS A 278 23.98 -25.33 18.37
N SER A 279 24.16 -26.40 17.60
CA SER A 279 23.06 -27.21 17.09
C SER A 279 22.17 -27.73 18.24
N GLY A 280 20.85 -27.77 18.01
CA GLY A 280 19.85 -28.14 19.02
C GLY A 280 19.44 -27.00 19.96
N SER A 281 20.04 -25.81 19.84
CA SER A 281 19.61 -24.63 20.59
C SER A 281 18.34 -24.02 19.99
N SER A 282 17.52 -23.36 20.82
CA SER A 282 16.30 -22.70 20.35
C SER A 282 15.98 -21.43 21.12
N VAL A 283 15.27 -20.51 20.46
CA VAL A 283 14.66 -19.32 21.05
C VAL A 283 13.16 -19.41 20.83
N ARG A 284 12.38 -19.21 21.90
CA ARG A 284 10.93 -19.16 21.87
C ARG A 284 10.46 -17.80 22.37
N VAL A 285 9.65 -17.14 21.57
CA VAL A 285 9.07 -15.83 21.87
C VAL A 285 7.55 -15.94 21.84
N ALA A 286 6.88 -15.33 22.82
CA ALA A 286 5.44 -15.13 22.78
C ALA A 286 5.13 -13.77 22.14
N PHE A 287 4.21 -13.75 21.17
CA PHE A 287 3.88 -12.56 20.41
C PHE A 287 2.41 -12.56 20.01
N THR A 288 1.83 -11.37 19.91
CA THR A 288 0.51 -11.12 19.32
C THR A 288 0.66 -10.06 18.25
N GLY A 289 0.25 -10.38 17.03
CA GLY A 289 0.29 -9.50 15.87
C GLY A 289 0.38 -10.31 14.58
N HIS A 290 0.77 -9.68 13.48
CA HIS A 290 0.69 -10.26 12.14
C HIS A 290 2.06 -10.58 11.49
N ARG A 291 3.18 -10.14 12.10
CA ARG A 291 4.53 -10.26 11.50
C ARG A 291 5.60 -10.39 12.58
N ILE A 292 6.57 -11.27 12.32
CA ILE A 292 7.83 -11.38 13.06
C ILE A 292 8.95 -11.33 12.02
N ASP A 293 9.87 -10.38 12.19
CA ASP A 293 11.10 -10.32 11.40
C ASP A 293 12.24 -10.94 12.20
N LEU A 294 12.96 -11.88 11.58
CA LEU A 294 14.18 -12.42 12.15
C LEU A 294 15.38 -11.63 11.62
N ILE A 295 16.05 -10.93 12.54
CA ILE A 295 17.23 -10.13 12.25
C ILE A 295 18.46 -10.90 12.75
N GLY A 296 19.46 -11.07 11.90
CA GLY A 296 20.74 -11.67 12.27
C GLY A 296 21.81 -11.42 11.22
N SER A 297 23.05 -11.78 11.56
CA SER A 297 24.20 -11.57 10.69
C SER A 297 24.48 -12.81 9.85
N ARG A 298 24.77 -12.62 8.56
CA ARG A 298 25.25 -13.70 7.68
C ARG A 298 26.76 -13.87 7.81
N SER A 299 27.24 -15.11 7.69
CA SER A 299 28.67 -15.42 7.61
C SER A 299 28.93 -16.70 6.80
N PRO A 300 30.15 -16.92 6.25
CA PRO A 300 30.42 -18.12 5.44
C PRO A 300 30.22 -19.43 6.20
N GLN A 301 30.39 -19.39 7.53
CA GLN A 301 30.15 -20.49 8.47
C GLN A 301 28.78 -20.37 9.18
N GLY A 302 27.91 -19.47 8.72
CA GLY A 302 26.59 -19.26 9.31
C GLY A 302 25.74 -20.51 9.24
N GLY A 303 25.02 -20.78 10.33
CA GLY A 303 24.09 -21.91 10.40
C GLY A 303 22.73 -21.58 9.80
N SER A 304 21.75 -22.37 10.20
CA SER A 304 20.36 -22.28 9.78
C SER A 304 19.45 -22.38 11.00
N VAL A 305 18.27 -21.77 10.94
CA VAL A 305 17.24 -21.94 11.95
C VAL A 305 15.95 -22.43 11.31
N ASP A 306 15.35 -23.47 11.89
CA ASP A 306 14.01 -23.91 11.52
C ASP A 306 12.99 -23.09 12.30
N VAL A 307 11.97 -22.60 11.61
CA VAL A 307 10.94 -21.72 12.15
C VAL A 307 9.69 -22.53 12.47
N ARG A 308 9.20 -22.36 13.69
CA ARG A 308 7.95 -22.96 14.15
C ARG A 308 7.04 -21.90 14.72
N ILE A 309 5.75 -22.01 14.44
CA ILE A 309 4.69 -21.16 14.99
C ILE A 309 3.72 -22.10 15.72
N ASP A 310 3.46 -21.83 17.00
CA ASP A 310 2.61 -22.65 17.87
C ASP A 310 2.96 -24.15 17.84
N GLY A 311 4.26 -24.43 17.79
CA GLY A 311 4.79 -25.79 17.78
C GLY A 311 4.75 -26.50 16.42
N ARG A 312 4.15 -25.91 15.39
CA ARG A 312 4.10 -26.45 14.02
C ARG A 312 5.21 -25.85 13.13
N PRO A 313 5.80 -26.62 12.19
CA PRO A 313 6.67 -26.05 11.17
C PRO A 313 5.97 -24.94 10.41
N ALA A 314 6.61 -23.78 10.26
CA ALA A 314 5.97 -22.61 9.66
C ALA A 314 5.59 -22.89 8.20
N ASP A 315 6.43 -23.55 7.41
CA ASP A 315 6.14 -23.94 6.03
C ASP A 315 4.95 -24.90 5.84
N GLN A 316 4.38 -25.44 6.91
CA GLN A 316 3.17 -26.28 6.89
C GLN A 316 1.91 -25.55 7.36
N LEU A 317 1.98 -24.25 7.70
CA LEU A 317 0.80 -23.46 8.08
C LEU A 317 0.06 -22.91 6.86
N PRO A 318 -1.28 -22.72 6.93
CA PRO A 318 -2.05 -22.20 5.81
C PRO A 318 -2.00 -20.66 5.73
N VAL A 319 -0.80 -20.08 5.61
CA VAL A 319 -0.60 -18.63 5.57
C VAL A 319 -0.12 -18.22 4.18
N PHE A 320 -1.01 -17.56 3.45
CA PHE A 320 -0.81 -17.21 2.05
C PHE A 320 -1.30 -15.81 1.76
N TYR A 321 -0.70 -15.19 0.76
CA TYR A 321 -1.23 -14.00 0.12
C TYR A 321 -1.53 -14.31 -1.34
N ALA A 322 -2.50 -13.59 -1.88
CA ALA A 322 -2.64 -13.43 -3.31
C ALA A 322 -1.98 -12.11 -3.72
N GLY A 323 -1.12 -12.18 -4.73
CA GLY A 323 -0.47 -11.04 -5.32
C GLY A 323 -1.42 -10.22 -6.19
N TYR A 324 -0.85 -9.18 -6.80
CA TYR A 324 -1.56 -8.29 -7.70
C TYR A 324 -2.18 -9.03 -8.88
N ILE A 325 -3.41 -8.67 -9.21
CA ILE A 325 -4.14 -9.15 -10.38
C ILE A 325 -3.69 -8.32 -11.58
N GLN A 326 -2.73 -8.89 -12.30
CA GLN A 326 -2.09 -8.29 -13.45
C GLN A 326 -2.93 -8.54 -14.72
N PRO A 327 -3.47 -7.51 -15.38
CA PRO A 327 -4.04 -7.68 -16.71
C PRO A 327 -2.94 -8.00 -17.74
N ASP A 328 -3.25 -8.83 -18.73
CA ASP A 328 -2.36 -9.05 -19.86
C ASP A 328 -2.23 -7.74 -20.69
N PRO A 329 -1.01 -7.37 -21.14
CA PRO A 329 -0.81 -6.18 -21.99
C PRO A 329 -1.65 -6.16 -23.27
N LYS A 330 -2.12 -7.32 -23.74
CA LYS A 330 -2.97 -7.47 -24.93
C LYS A 330 -4.46 -7.33 -24.65
N ASN A 331 -4.87 -7.15 -23.38
CA ASN A 331 -6.27 -6.94 -23.05
C ASN A 331 -6.82 -5.72 -23.78
N ALA A 332 -8.08 -5.82 -24.19
CA ALA A 332 -8.75 -4.79 -24.96
C ALA A 332 -8.67 -3.42 -24.24
N PRO A 333 -8.31 -2.34 -24.95
CA PRO A 333 -8.40 -1.01 -24.37
C PRO A 333 -9.87 -0.60 -24.24
N ALA A 334 -10.21 0.09 -23.16
CA ALA A 334 -11.52 0.73 -23.00
C ALA A 334 -11.38 2.13 -22.40
N PRO A 335 -10.83 3.10 -23.16
CA PRO A 335 -10.62 4.44 -22.66
C PRO A 335 -11.91 5.04 -22.06
N PRO A 336 -11.82 5.77 -20.93
CA PRO A 336 -10.59 6.18 -20.27
C PRO A 336 -9.98 5.08 -19.36
N ASN A 337 -10.68 3.97 -19.11
CA ASN A 337 -10.28 3.00 -18.09
C ASN A 337 -9.30 1.95 -18.66
N PRO A 338 -8.05 1.90 -18.16
CA PRO A 338 -7.09 0.88 -18.57
C PRO A 338 -7.50 -0.51 -18.05
N PRO A 339 -7.00 -1.61 -18.65
CA PRO A 339 -7.34 -2.98 -18.22
C PRO A 339 -7.18 -3.27 -16.73
N ARG A 340 -6.19 -2.66 -16.05
CA ARG A 340 -5.98 -2.82 -14.59
C ARG A 340 -7.12 -2.30 -13.72
N ASP A 341 -7.91 -1.38 -14.26
CA ASP A 341 -9.06 -0.80 -13.59
C ASP A 341 -10.34 -1.57 -13.91
N ARG A 342 -10.26 -2.60 -14.76
CA ARG A 342 -11.40 -3.42 -15.23
C ARG A 342 -11.23 -4.89 -14.85
N SER A 343 -10.07 -5.23 -14.26
CA SER A 343 -9.79 -6.49 -13.60
C SER A 343 -10.60 -6.59 -12.30
N PRO A 344 -10.76 -7.79 -11.71
CA PRO A 344 -11.13 -7.84 -10.31
C PRO A 344 -10.03 -7.14 -9.51
N HIS A 345 -10.42 -6.28 -8.57
CA HIS A 345 -9.50 -5.60 -7.67
C HIS A 345 -9.14 -6.47 -6.48
N ARG A 346 -9.94 -7.52 -6.21
CA ARG A 346 -9.76 -8.46 -5.12
C ARG A 346 -10.03 -9.89 -5.57
N ILE A 347 -9.27 -10.82 -5.01
CA ILE A 347 -9.69 -12.21 -4.85
C ILE A 347 -9.56 -12.62 -3.37
N SER A 348 -10.35 -13.59 -2.95
CA SER A 348 -10.24 -14.21 -1.63
C SER A 348 -9.71 -15.64 -1.74
N LEU A 349 -8.95 -16.05 -0.74
CA LEU A 349 -8.41 -17.39 -0.63
C LEU A 349 -9.35 -18.25 0.23
N GLY A 350 -9.70 -19.42 -0.28
CA GLY A 350 -10.48 -20.42 0.45
C GLY A 350 -9.58 -21.41 1.19
N ALA A 351 -9.88 -22.71 1.05
CA ALA A 351 -9.19 -23.79 1.75
C ALA A 351 -8.22 -24.55 0.84
N ASN A 352 -7.35 -25.36 1.44
CA ASN A 352 -6.42 -26.27 0.74
C ASN A 352 -5.56 -25.56 -0.32
N ILE A 353 -5.13 -24.33 -0.01
CA ILE A 353 -4.36 -23.48 -0.90
C ILE A 353 -3.02 -24.13 -1.27
N VAL A 354 -2.76 -24.18 -2.57
CA VAL A 354 -1.47 -24.54 -3.15
C VAL A 354 -0.87 -23.29 -3.79
N PRO A 355 0.35 -22.87 -3.39
CA PRO A 355 1.05 -21.76 -4.06
C PRO A 355 1.21 -22.04 -5.55
N GLN A 356 0.64 -21.18 -6.38
CA GLN A 356 0.64 -21.33 -7.83
C GLN A 356 0.24 -20.02 -8.53
N LYS A 357 0.47 -19.97 -9.83
CA LYS A 357 -0.05 -18.91 -10.69
C LYS A 357 -1.46 -19.25 -11.14
N TRP A 358 -2.34 -18.26 -11.14
CA TRP A 358 -3.71 -18.36 -11.62
C TRP A 358 -3.90 -17.45 -12.83
N THR A 359 -4.75 -17.90 -13.75
CA THR A 359 -5.17 -17.14 -14.94
C THR A 359 -6.67 -17.19 -15.05
N LEU A 360 -7.29 -16.02 -15.14
CA LEU A 360 -8.70 -15.82 -15.44
C LEU A 360 -8.81 -15.31 -16.87
N THR A 361 -9.45 -16.07 -17.76
CA THR A 361 -9.61 -15.72 -19.18
C THR A 361 -11.08 -15.47 -19.47
N MET A 362 -11.42 -14.29 -20.00
CA MET A 362 -12.77 -13.98 -20.44
C MET A 362 -13.15 -14.85 -21.65
N THR A 363 -14.25 -15.58 -21.56
CA THR A 363 -14.73 -16.50 -22.61
C THR A 363 -15.78 -15.85 -23.51
N ASN A 364 -16.38 -14.74 -23.07
CA ASN A 364 -17.25 -13.90 -23.88
C ASN A 364 -17.28 -12.44 -23.41
N ASP A 365 -17.97 -11.60 -24.17
CA ASP A 365 -18.15 -10.17 -23.92
C ASP A 365 -19.25 -9.86 -22.88
N THR A 366 -19.97 -10.87 -22.38
CA THR A 366 -21.02 -10.67 -21.35
C THR A 366 -20.48 -10.83 -19.93
N GLY A 367 -19.19 -11.14 -19.79
CA GLY A 367 -18.51 -11.24 -18.51
C GLY A 367 -18.21 -12.67 -18.04
N ASP A 368 -18.47 -13.69 -18.87
CA ASP A 368 -18.11 -15.06 -18.51
C ASP A 368 -16.61 -15.29 -18.64
N TYR A 369 -16.07 -16.15 -17.77
CA TYR A 369 -14.66 -16.48 -17.75
C TYR A 369 -14.40 -17.92 -17.33
N GLU A 370 -13.21 -18.40 -17.65
CA GLU A 370 -12.60 -19.61 -17.09
C GLU A 370 -11.48 -19.23 -16.12
N LEU A 371 -11.29 -20.04 -15.07
CA LEU A 371 -10.18 -19.94 -14.14
C LEU A 371 -9.29 -21.19 -14.27
N VAL A 372 -7.99 -20.97 -14.44
CA VAL A 372 -6.99 -22.05 -14.57
C VAL A 372 -5.83 -21.79 -13.62
N GLY A 373 -5.49 -22.78 -12.79
CA GLY A 373 -4.29 -22.78 -11.96
C GLY A 373 -3.13 -23.50 -12.66
N SER A 374 -1.90 -23.03 -12.47
CA SER A 374 -0.71 -23.65 -13.08
C SER A 374 -0.38 -25.04 -12.50
N VAL A 375 -0.94 -25.38 -11.34
CA VAL A 375 -0.81 -26.70 -10.70
C VAL A 375 -2.15 -27.43 -10.70
N THR A 376 -3.24 -26.72 -10.38
CA THR A 376 -4.59 -27.30 -10.30
C THR A 376 -5.23 -27.59 -11.66
N GLY A 377 -4.75 -26.94 -12.74
CA GLY A 377 -5.37 -27.03 -14.06
C GLY A 377 -6.69 -26.24 -14.14
N PRO A 378 -7.60 -26.57 -15.08
CA PRO A 378 -8.90 -25.91 -15.20
C PRO A 378 -9.73 -26.07 -13.91
N ASP A 379 -10.05 -24.96 -13.27
CA ASP A 379 -10.63 -24.93 -11.91
C ASP A 379 -12.01 -24.24 -11.85
N GLY A 380 -12.69 -24.12 -12.99
CA GLY A 380 -14.08 -23.68 -13.07
C GLY A 380 -14.33 -22.55 -14.05
N THR A 381 -15.61 -22.27 -14.27
CA THR A 381 -16.10 -21.15 -15.07
C THR A 381 -17.01 -20.28 -14.23
N GLY A 382 -16.95 -18.98 -14.41
CA GLY A 382 -17.74 -18.00 -13.65
C GLY A 382 -18.20 -16.85 -14.51
N ASN A 383 -18.92 -15.91 -13.89
CA ASN A 383 -19.31 -14.65 -14.52
C ASN A 383 -18.90 -13.50 -13.59
N ALA A 384 -18.30 -12.44 -14.13
CA ALA A 384 -17.77 -11.31 -13.37
C ALA A 384 -18.84 -10.53 -12.56
N LYS A 385 -20.13 -10.77 -12.81
CA LYS A 385 -21.27 -10.16 -12.10
C LYS A 385 -21.91 -11.11 -11.08
N GLN A 386 -21.39 -12.31 -10.90
CA GLN A 386 -21.89 -13.31 -9.96
C GLN A 386 -20.81 -13.78 -8.99
N PRO A 387 -21.15 -14.16 -7.76
CA PRO A 387 -20.22 -14.84 -6.86
C PRO A 387 -19.68 -16.11 -7.49
N PHE A 388 -18.36 -16.34 -7.38
CA PHE A 388 -17.71 -17.53 -7.86
C PHE A 388 -16.79 -18.12 -6.80
N THR A 389 -16.85 -19.44 -6.65
CA THR A 389 -15.87 -20.26 -5.92
C THR A 389 -15.36 -21.33 -6.88
N SER A 390 -14.04 -21.47 -6.97
CA SER A 390 -13.42 -22.44 -7.86
C SER A 390 -13.74 -23.88 -7.46
N LYS A 391 -13.62 -24.84 -8.39
CA LYS A 391 -13.95 -26.26 -8.15
C LYS A 391 -13.10 -26.84 -7.00
N SER A 392 -11.84 -26.45 -6.90
CA SER A 392 -10.96 -26.82 -5.80
C SER A 392 -11.28 -26.10 -4.48
N GLY A 393 -12.08 -25.04 -4.52
CA GLY A 393 -12.37 -24.17 -3.38
C GLY A 393 -11.22 -23.24 -2.98
N GLN A 394 -10.16 -23.15 -3.77
CA GLN A 394 -8.99 -22.32 -3.45
C GLN A 394 -9.21 -20.83 -3.72
N ILE A 395 -9.92 -20.49 -4.82
CA ILE A 395 -10.10 -19.12 -5.26
C ILE A 395 -11.57 -18.73 -5.20
N ILE A 396 -11.84 -17.60 -4.56
CA ILE A 396 -13.14 -16.95 -4.51
C ILE A 396 -13.01 -15.60 -5.21
N VAL A 397 -13.91 -15.34 -6.14
CA VAL A 397 -13.99 -14.06 -6.87
C VAL A 397 -15.32 -13.40 -6.53
N GLU A 398 -15.24 -12.26 -5.85
CA GLU A 398 -16.44 -11.51 -5.45
C GLU A 398 -16.79 -10.44 -6.49
N PRO A 399 -18.05 -10.42 -6.99
CA PRO A 399 -18.46 -9.56 -8.10
C PRO A 399 -18.34 -8.07 -7.77
N GLU A 400 -18.50 -7.69 -6.51
CA GLU A 400 -18.42 -6.28 -6.11
C GLU A 400 -17.02 -5.67 -6.26
N PHE A 401 -15.97 -6.48 -6.41
CA PHE A 401 -14.61 -6.00 -6.66
C PHE A 401 -14.26 -5.93 -8.14
N TRP A 402 -15.19 -6.27 -9.03
CA TRP A 402 -15.07 -5.93 -10.44
C TRP A 402 -15.51 -4.50 -10.69
N ARG A 403 -14.78 -3.83 -11.58
CA ARG A 403 -15.14 -2.50 -12.05
C ARG A 403 -15.46 -2.56 -13.52
N GLN A 404 -16.71 -2.24 -13.85
CA GLN A 404 -17.20 -2.24 -15.24
C GLN A 404 -16.85 -3.51 -16.02
N PRO A 405 -17.11 -4.71 -15.47
CA PRO A 405 -16.72 -5.96 -16.12
C PRO A 405 -17.32 -6.13 -17.52
N GLU A 406 -18.44 -5.45 -17.83
CA GLU A 406 -19.08 -5.38 -19.15
C GLU A 406 -18.21 -4.77 -20.26
N THR A 407 -17.09 -4.16 -19.90
CA THR A 407 -16.15 -3.59 -20.87
C THR A 407 -15.05 -4.58 -21.27
N ASN A 408 -14.88 -5.67 -20.53
CA ASN A 408 -13.92 -6.73 -20.87
C ASN A 408 -14.37 -7.46 -22.13
N ARG A 409 -13.40 -7.95 -22.90
CA ARG A 409 -13.62 -8.65 -24.17
C ARG A 409 -13.21 -10.09 -24.09
N THR A 410 -13.82 -10.91 -24.93
CA THR A 410 -13.40 -12.30 -25.17
C THR A 410 -11.89 -12.36 -25.38
N GLY A 411 -11.21 -13.21 -24.60
CA GLY A 411 -9.76 -13.37 -24.65
C GLY A 411 -8.96 -12.45 -23.72
N ASP A 412 -9.58 -11.45 -23.06
CA ASP A 412 -8.92 -10.69 -22.00
C ASP A 412 -8.48 -11.64 -20.87
N LYS A 413 -7.25 -11.45 -20.38
CA LYS A 413 -6.63 -12.29 -19.34
C LYS A 413 -6.20 -11.49 -18.14
N PHE A 414 -6.38 -12.09 -16.97
CA PHE A 414 -5.91 -11.55 -15.69
C PHE A 414 -5.15 -12.63 -14.94
N THR A 415 -3.93 -12.33 -14.51
CA THR A 415 -3.06 -13.29 -13.85
C THR A 415 -2.65 -12.81 -12.47
N PHE A 416 -2.54 -13.72 -11.52
CA PHE A 416 -2.04 -13.43 -10.18
C PHE A 416 -1.36 -14.67 -9.60
N GLU A 417 -0.51 -14.45 -8.61
CA GLU A 417 0.17 -15.53 -7.92
C GLU A 417 -0.38 -15.67 -6.51
N VAL A 418 -0.55 -16.91 -6.06
CA VAL A 418 -0.74 -17.20 -4.65
C VAL A 418 0.57 -17.73 -4.11
N PHE A 419 1.06 -17.10 -3.06
CA PHE A 419 2.37 -17.42 -2.47
C PHE A 419 2.29 -17.50 -0.95
N ARG A 420 3.20 -18.28 -0.39
CA ARG A 420 3.34 -18.45 1.06
C ARG A 420 4.02 -17.22 1.65
N SER A 421 3.47 -16.66 2.72
CA SER A 421 4.00 -15.45 3.37
C SER A 421 4.92 -15.72 4.57
N ILE A 422 5.34 -16.97 4.72
CA ILE A 422 6.14 -17.46 5.84
C ILE A 422 7.26 -18.37 5.34
N VAL A 423 8.38 -18.36 6.04
CA VAL A 423 9.55 -19.18 5.77
C VAL A 423 9.67 -20.26 6.83
N GLY A 424 9.83 -21.53 6.41
CA GLY A 424 10.03 -22.66 7.33
C GLY A 424 11.45 -22.74 7.87
N ARG A 425 12.42 -22.14 7.18
CA ARG A 425 13.83 -22.17 7.53
C ARG A 425 14.51 -20.89 7.05
N VAL A 426 15.39 -20.34 7.89
CA VAL A 426 16.19 -19.16 7.56
C VAL A 426 17.67 -19.54 7.59
N GLU A 427 18.37 -19.21 6.51
CA GLU A 427 19.79 -19.50 6.32
C GLU A 427 20.62 -18.25 6.65
N PHE A 428 21.58 -18.40 7.57
CA PHE A 428 22.57 -17.37 7.89
C PHE A 428 23.90 -17.60 7.17
N LYS A 429 24.02 -18.66 6.38
CA LYS A 429 25.18 -18.90 5.54
C LYS A 429 25.26 -17.87 4.41
N GLY A 430 26.43 -17.29 4.16
CA GLY A 430 26.69 -16.41 3.03
C GLY A 430 27.81 -15.42 3.33
N ASP A 431 28.19 -14.62 2.33
CA ASP A 431 29.15 -13.54 2.56
C ASP A 431 28.61 -12.62 3.67
N LYS A 432 29.51 -12.09 4.51
CA LYS A 432 29.11 -11.05 5.47
C LYS A 432 28.40 -9.95 4.68
N ALA A 433 27.14 -9.69 5.01
CA ALA A 433 26.45 -8.53 4.48
C ALA A 433 27.31 -7.31 4.80
N LYS A 434 27.66 -6.53 3.76
CA LYS A 434 28.43 -5.29 3.92
C LYS A 434 27.66 -4.28 4.72
#